data_AF-A0A3D8YRQ3-F1
#
_entry.id   AF-A0A3D8YRQ3-F1
#
_cell.length_a   1.000
_cell.length_b   1.000
_cell.length_c   1.000
_cell.angle_alpha   90.00
_cell.angle_beta   90.00
_cell.angle_gamma   90.00
#
_symmetry.space_group_name_H-M   'P 1'
#
loop_
_entity.id
_entity.type
_entity.pdbx_description
1 polymer ?
#
loop_
_entity_poly.entity_id
_entity_poly.type
_entity_poly.pdbx_seq_one_letter_code
_entity_poly.pdbx_strand_id
1 'polypeptide(L)' 'MENNYSYAEFLKAVGKNSSSMQAEKMLNDIYIDLFLSHIHREQTRTRLLEEIDAALDRNDKPTFMQLTDSLRTVDEKE' A
#
# COMPACT_ATOMS: atom_id res chain seq x y z
N MET A 1 -6.11 8.78 -5.91
CA MET A 1 -7.45 8.45 -5.35
C MET A 1 -8.43 7.96 -6.42
N GLU A 2 -8.32 6.69 -6.86
CA GLU A 2 -9.32 6.03 -7.76
C GLU A 2 -9.67 4.59 -7.32
N ASN A 3 -8.90 3.97 -6.42
CA ASN A 3 -8.98 2.53 -6.18
C ASN A 3 -10.09 2.06 -5.21
N ASN A 4 -10.50 2.89 -4.24
CA ASN A 4 -11.51 2.47 -3.25
C ASN A 4 -12.94 2.39 -3.85
N TYR A 5 -13.24 3.19 -4.87
CA TYR A 5 -14.53 3.13 -5.58
C TYR A 5 -14.65 1.87 -6.45
N SER A 6 -13.54 1.37 -7.00
CA SER A 6 -13.51 0.17 -7.84
C SER A 6 -13.85 -1.12 -7.08
N TYR A 7 -13.41 -1.24 -5.82
CA TYR A 7 -13.63 -2.44 -5.00
C TYR A 7 -15.11 -2.66 -4.65
N ALA A 8 -15.81 -1.60 -4.21
CA ALA A 8 -17.24 -1.68 -3.86
C ALA A 8 -18.12 -1.93 -5.08
N GLU A 9 -17.79 -1.32 -6.23
CA GLU A 9 -18.46 -1.57 -7.50
C GLU A 9 -18.19 -2.99 -8.03
N PHE A 10 -16.98 -3.52 -7.86
CA PHE A 10 -16.61 -4.87 -8.27
C PHE A 10 -17.32 -5.95 -7.43
N LEU A 11 -17.37 -5.80 -6.10
CA LEU A 11 -18.14 -6.68 -5.21
C LEU A 11 -19.61 -6.76 -5.62
N LYS A 12 -20.20 -5.61 -5.98
CA LYS A 12 -21.58 -5.50 -6.46
C LYS A 12 -21.79 -6.20 -7.82
N ALA A 13 -20.78 -6.21 -8.68
CA ALA A 13 -20.83 -6.85 -10.00
C ALA A 13 -20.64 -8.38 -9.91
N VAL A 14 -19.68 -8.85 -9.09
CA VAL A 14 -19.37 -10.28 -8.91
C VAL A 14 -20.46 -11.02 -8.15
N GLY A 15 -21.06 -10.38 -7.13
CA GLY A 15 -22.20 -10.94 -6.39
C GLY A 15 -23.45 -11.19 -7.25
N LYS A 16 -23.50 -10.68 -8.48
CA LYS A 16 -24.63 -10.84 -9.41
C LYS A 16 -24.49 -11.96 -10.44
N ASN A 17 -23.29 -12.46 -10.80
CA ASN A 17 -23.13 -13.12 -12.11
C ASN A 17 -22.15 -14.30 -12.27
N SER A 18 -21.56 -14.88 -11.22
CA SER A 18 -20.59 -15.97 -11.43
C SER A 18 -20.71 -17.10 -10.42
N SER A 19 -20.54 -18.34 -10.92
CA SER A 19 -20.40 -19.59 -10.15
C SER A 19 -19.54 -19.34 -8.91
N SER A 20 -20.19 -19.35 -7.74
CA SER A 20 -19.69 -18.75 -6.49
C SER A 20 -18.24 -19.09 -6.15
N MET A 21 -17.78 -20.30 -6.46
CA MET A 21 -16.47 -20.80 -6.07
C MET A 21 -15.28 -20.14 -6.82
N GLN A 22 -15.43 -19.77 -8.09
CA GLN A 22 -14.36 -19.08 -8.85
C GLN A 22 -14.29 -17.60 -8.49
N ALA A 23 -15.46 -16.99 -8.24
CA ALA A 23 -15.57 -15.64 -7.73
C ALA A 23 -14.93 -15.51 -6.34
N GLU A 24 -15.23 -16.42 -5.42
CA GLU A 24 -14.67 -16.43 -4.06
C GLU A 24 -13.14 -16.58 -4.06
N LYS A 25 -12.58 -17.47 -4.90
CA LYS A 25 -11.13 -17.63 -5.00
C LYS A 25 -10.45 -16.36 -5.51
N MET A 26 -11.00 -15.78 -6.58
CA MET A 26 -10.49 -14.52 -7.15
C MET A 26 -10.59 -13.36 -6.14
N LEU A 27 -11.68 -13.28 -5.38
CA LEU A 27 -11.85 -12.29 -4.32
C LEU A 27 -10.84 -12.47 -3.20
N ASN A 28 -10.54 -13.71 -2.81
CA ASN A 28 -9.52 -14.01 -1.81
C ASN A 28 -8.13 -13.57 -2.29
N ASP A 29 -7.77 -13.93 -3.51
CA ASP A 29 -6.48 -13.55 -4.10
C ASP A 29 -6.31 -12.01 -4.14
N ILE A 30 -7.34 -11.28 -4.59
CA ILE A 30 -7.34 -9.81 -4.62
C ILE A 30 -7.26 -9.22 -3.20
N TYR A 31 -8.01 -9.78 -2.26
CA TYR A 31 -7.99 -9.33 -0.87
C TYR A 31 -6.61 -9.50 -0.24
N ILE A 32 -5.98 -10.66 -0.45
CA ILE A 32 -4.63 -10.94 0.02
C ILE A 32 -3.63 -9.96 -0.59
N ASP A 33 -3.69 -9.70 -1.88
CA ASP A 33 -2.80 -8.74 -2.54
C ASP A 33 -2.96 -7.31 -1.98
N LEU A 34 -4.20 -6.87 -1.75
CA LEU A 34 -4.48 -5.56 -1.16
C LEU A 34 -3.96 -5.47 0.28
N PHE A 35 -4.21 -6.52 1.06
CA PHE A 35 -3.76 -6.61 2.45
C PHE A 35 -2.24 -6.61 2.55
N LEU A 36 -1.56 -7.42 1.72
CA LEU A 36 -0.11 -7.46 1.65
C LEU A 36 0.46 -6.12 1.18
N SER A 37 -0.17 -5.47 0.21
CA SER A 37 0.23 -4.13 -0.25
C SER A 37 0.13 -3.09 0.86
N HIS A 38 -0.92 -3.15 1.67
CA HIS A 38 -1.12 -2.27 2.82
C HIS A 38 -0.04 -2.52 3.89
N ILE A 39 0.18 -3.78 4.30
CA ILE A 39 1.23 -4.13 5.27
C ILE A 39 2.61 -3.72 4.76
N HIS A 40 2.93 -4.04 3.51
CA HIS A 40 4.23 -3.71 2.92
C HIS A 40 4.45 -2.20 2.94
N ARG A 41 3.42 -1.41 2.65
CA ARG A 41 3.49 0.05 2.72
C ARG A 41 3.77 0.54 4.15
N GLU A 42 3.01 0.07 5.14
CA GLU A 42 3.20 0.44 6.55
C GLU A 42 4.62 0.10 7.05
N GLN A 43 5.13 -1.07 6.67
CA GLN A 43 6.48 -1.49 7.01
C GLN A 43 7.54 -0.62 6.32
N THR A 44 7.34 -0.31 5.03
CA THR A 44 8.25 0.56 4.27
C THR A 44 8.29 1.96 4.88
N ARG A 45 7.12 2.50 5.26
CA ARG A 45 6.99 3.80 5.92
C ARG A 45 7.74 3.84 7.25
N THR A 46 7.53 2.82 8.09
CA THR A 46 8.22 2.70 9.39
C THR A 46 9.74 2.67 9.21
N ARG A 47 10.24 1.85 8.27
CA ARG A 47 11.68 1.78 7.99
C ARG A 47 12.27 3.10 7.51
N LEU A 48 11.56 3.79 6.61
CA LEU A 48 12.02 5.09 6.11
C LEU A 48 12.12 6.12 7.23
N LEU A 49 11.16 6.14 8.16
CA LEU A 49 11.22 7.02 9.33
C LEU A 49 12.42 6.70 10.24
N GLU A 50 12.66 5.41 10.53
CA GLU A 50 13.83 4.99 11.32
C GLU A 50 15.16 5.38 10.65
N GLU A 51 15.27 5.25 9.33
CA GLU A 51 16.46 5.64 8.58
C GLU A 51 16.63 7.16 8.50
N ILE A 52 15.53 7.91 8.42
CA ILE A 52 15.52 9.39 8.48
C ILE A 52 16.05 9.86 9.84
N ASP A 53 15.56 9.28 10.94
CA ASP A 53 16.02 9.60 12.29
C ASP A 53 17.51 9.29 12.43
N ALA A 54 17.96 8.13 11.93
CA ALA A 54 19.37 7.77 11.94
C ALA A 54 20.23 8.69 11.04
N ALA A 55 19.68 9.25 9.96
CA ALA A 55 20.37 10.22 9.11
C ALA A 55 20.49 11.58 9.82
N LEU A 56 19.46 11.99 10.58
CA LEU A 56 19.50 13.20 11.42
C LEU A 56 20.57 13.07 12.53
N ASP A 57 20.62 11.93 13.22
CA ASP A 57 21.63 11.66 14.25
C ASP A 57 23.07 11.73 13.72
N ARG A 58 23.26 11.33 12.46
CA ARG A 58 24.55 11.36 11.75
C ARG A 58 24.82 12.70 11.06
N ASN A 59 23.88 13.65 11.11
CA ASN A 59 23.90 14.92 10.40
C ASN A 59 24.13 14.75 8.88
N ASP A 60 23.61 13.65 8.32
CA ASP A 60 23.72 13.30 6.90
C ASP A 60 22.56 13.89 6.12
N LYS A 61 22.72 15.17 5.74
CA LYS A 61 21.73 15.93 5.00
C LYS A 61 21.37 15.33 3.63
N PRO A 62 22.33 14.84 2.81
CA PRO A 62 22.00 14.16 1.55
C PRO A 62 21.06 12.96 1.75
N THR A 63 21.40 12.07 2.68
CA THR A 63 20.60 10.86 2.95
C THR A 63 19.22 11.23 3.51
N PHE A 64 19.15 12.20 4.42
CA PHE A 64 17.89 12.73 4.93
C PHE A 64 16.95 13.21 3.80
N MET A 65 17.45 13.99 2.85
CA MET A 65 16.64 14.53 1.76
C MET A 65 16.12 13.41 0.86
N GLN A 66 16.97 12.43 0.51
CA GLN A 66 16.59 11.28 -0.32
C GLN A 66 15.53 10.40 0.33
N LEU A 67 15.70 10.11 1.62
CA LEU A 67 14.75 9.28 2.37
C LEU A 67 13.42 10.02 2.58
N THR A 68 13.46 11.33 2.80
CA THR A 68 12.25 12.15 2.94
C THR A 68 11.46 12.26 1.64
N ASP A 69 12.14 12.37 0.48
CA ASP A 69 11.50 12.31 -0.84
C ASP A 69 10.88 10.93 -1.10
N SER A 70 11.56 9.86 -0.67
CA SER A 70 11.05 8.49 -0.77
C SER A 70 9.81 8.29 0.10
N LEU A 71 9.82 8.82 1.33
CA LEU A 71 8.67 8.80 2.25
C LEU A 71 7.48 9.54 1.65
N ARG A 72 7.70 10.72 1.06
CA ARG A 72 6.65 11.49 0.37
C ARG A 72 6.00 10.69 -0.75
N THR A 73 6.78 9.96 -1.53
CA THR A 73 6.26 9.10 -2.62
C THR A 73 5.42 7.93 -2.08
N VAL A 74 5.77 7.41 -0.89
CA VAL A 74 5.00 6.36 -0.22
C VAL A 74 3.68 6.89 0.33
N ASP A 75 3.66 8.12 0.86
CA ASP A 75 2.46 8.77 1.40
C ASP A 75 1.54 9.33 0.28
N GLU A 76 2.09 9.86 -0.83
CA GLU A 76 1.30 10.38 -1.98
C GLU A 76 0.50 9.31 -2.75
N LYS A 77 0.83 8.03 -2.57
CA LYS A 77 0.07 6.93 -3.17
C LYS A 77 -1.23 6.59 -2.39
N GLU A 78 -1.66 7.43 -1.44
CA GLU A 78 -3.01 7.39 -0.81
C GLU A 78 -4.10 8.01 -1.72
#